data_AF-A0A3L7SRG1-F1
#
_entry.id   AF-A0A3L7SRG1-F1
#
_cell.length_a   1.000
_cell.length_b   1.000
_cell.length_c   1.000
_cell.angle_alpha   90.00
_cell.angle_beta   90.00
_cell.angle_gamma   90.00
#
_symmetry.space_group_name_H-M   'P 1'
#
loop_
_entity.id
_entity.type
_entity.pdbx_description
1 polymer ?
#
loop_
_entity_poly.entity_id
_entity_poly.type
_entity_poly.pdbx_seq_one_letter_code
_entity_poly.pdbx_strand_id
1 'polypeptide(L)'
;MRRLWMPAERSHVLERYSQDGPAGLASQLGRSVDSVTSFARRYGQKSLRSRERQAASRSRGSSSLNTRFFDEPSRHGAFVLGVIWACGSIKTKHEKVLRLVVPRDRRNVLDRVLELMSSKHLIQTYDERNVLELCNSHLVSTFLDRFGHPPASSADPDLPWIGSEFVPMFANGHLQATGGRSETYVSLRGHEAVMPWLAGEIRSQTKAGPPTEERLGKRLTIRWQSPPDVAGIGRWLDGAL
;
A
#
# COMPACT_ATOMS: atom_id res chain seq x y z
N MET A 1 -7.89 10.10 44.64
CA MET A 1 -8.71 11.33 44.80
C MET A 1 -8.98 11.94 43.43
N ARG A 2 -10.21 12.35 43.10
CA ARG A 2 -10.51 13.02 41.81
C ARG A 2 -10.12 14.50 41.89
N ARG A 3 -9.19 14.95 41.04
CA ARG A 3 -8.77 16.37 40.94
C ARG A 3 -9.94 17.22 40.43
N LEU A 4 -10.38 18.18 41.24
CA LEU A 4 -11.45 19.13 40.87
C LEU A 4 -11.04 20.00 39.68
N TRP A 5 -12.02 20.38 38.85
CA TRP A 5 -11.81 21.27 37.71
C TRP A 5 -11.78 22.73 38.15
N MET A 6 -10.64 23.40 37.96
CA MET A 6 -10.49 24.82 38.24
C MET A 6 -11.27 25.65 37.21
N PRO A 7 -11.81 26.83 37.58
CA PRO A 7 -12.57 27.66 36.65
C PRO A 7 -11.85 27.93 35.33
N ALA A 8 -10.55 28.26 35.37
CA ALA A 8 -9.74 28.50 34.17
C ALA A 8 -9.64 27.27 33.25
N GLU A 9 -9.47 26.07 33.83
CA GLU A 9 -9.44 24.83 33.04
C GLU A 9 -10.78 24.56 32.35
N ARG A 10 -11.89 24.87 33.03
CA ARG A 10 -13.24 24.69 32.46
C ARG A 10 -13.43 25.58 31.24
N SER A 11 -13.15 26.87 31.36
CA SER A 11 -13.25 27.82 30.25
C SER A 11 -12.38 27.40 29.08
N HIS A 12 -11.12 27.04 29.36
CA HIS A 12 -10.18 26.60 28.33
C HIS A 12 -10.67 25.37 27.55
N VAL A 13 -11.23 24.37 28.24
CA VAL A 13 -11.82 23.20 27.56
C VAL A 13 -13.02 23.62 26.72
N LEU A 14 -13.96 24.41 27.25
CA LEU A 14 -15.17 24.78 26.50
C LEU A 14 -14.87 25.60 25.24
N GLU A 15 -13.86 26.47 25.29
CA GLU A 15 -13.44 27.31 24.16
C GLU A 15 -12.72 26.50 23.08
N ARG A 16 -11.83 25.58 23.49
CA ARG A 16 -10.87 24.96 22.57
C ARG A 16 -11.17 23.51 22.19
N TYR A 17 -12.12 22.86 22.84
CA TYR A 17 -12.38 21.43 22.63
C TYR A 17 -12.81 21.07 21.20
N SER A 18 -13.54 21.96 20.53
CA SER A 18 -13.97 21.76 19.14
C SER A 18 -12.77 21.63 18.19
N GLN A 19 -11.74 22.46 18.40
CA GLN A 19 -10.54 22.60 17.58
C GLN A 19 -9.43 21.62 17.98
N ASP A 20 -8.97 21.68 19.23
CA ASP A 20 -7.81 20.93 19.71
C ASP A 20 -8.18 19.49 20.06
N GLY A 21 -9.40 19.30 20.57
CA GLY A 21 -9.90 18.03 21.06
C GLY A 21 -9.24 17.50 22.33
N PRO A 22 -9.57 16.27 22.72
CA PRO A 22 -9.30 15.80 24.07
C PRO A 22 -7.82 15.51 24.33
N ALA A 23 -7.05 15.04 23.33
CA ALA A 23 -5.63 14.72 23.50
C ALA A 23 -4.75 15.97 23.70
N GLY A 24 -4.93 17.00 22.87
CA GLY A 24 -4.18 18.24 23.00
C GLY A 24 -4.46 18.95 24.34
N LEU A 25 -5.73 19.05 24.71
CA LEU A 25 -6.15 19.64 25.98
C LEU A 25 -5.70 18.82 27.20
N ALA A 26 -5.70 17.49 27.10
CA ALA A 26 -5.19 16.61 28.15
C ALA A 26 -3.70 16.89 28.44
N SER A 27 -2.89 17.01 27.38
CA SER A 27 -1.47 17.33 27.48
C SER A 27 -1.23 18.73 28.09
N GLN A 28 -2.02 19.73 27.68
CA GLN A 28 -1.88 21.10 28.19
C GLN A 28 -2.29 21.26 29.66
N LEU A 29 -3.34 20.55 30.09
CA LEU A 29 -3.93 20.70 31.42
C LEU A 29 -3.36 19.69 32.45
N GLY A 30 -2.49 18.79 32.02
CA GLY A 30 -1.99 17.69 32.85
C GLY A 30 -3.12 16.79 33.35
N ARG A 31 -4.06 16.43 32.45
CA ARG A 31 -5.22 15.58 32.74
C ARG A 31 -5.27 14.40 31.79
N SER A 32 -6.04 13.37 32.12
CA SER A 32 -6.29 12.27 31.18
C SER A 32 -7.26 12.69 30.07
N VAL A 33 -7.10 12.08 28.89
CA VAL A 33 -8.00 12.23 27.73
C VAL A 33 -9.45 11.94 28.10
N ASP A 34 -9.69 10.91 28.91
CA ASP A 34 -11.02 10.54 29.38
C ASP A 34 -11.64 11.60 30.29
N SER A 35 -10.84 12.23 31.16
CA SER A 35 -11.31 13.31 32.04
C SER A 35 -11.77 14.51 31.21
N VAL A 36 -10.98 14.93 30.23
CA VAL A 36 -11.32 16.05 29.33
C VAL A 36 -12.56 15.70 28.49
N THR A 37 -12.62 14.49 27.95
CA THR A 37 -13.75 14.02 27.12
C THR A 37 -15.05 13.96 27.95
N SER A 38 -15.00 13.41 29.17
CA SER A 38 -16.14 13.35 30.08
C SER A 38 -16.63 14.74 30.46
N PHE A 39 -15.72 15.66 30.75
CA PHE A 39 -16.07 17.05 31.05
C PHE A 39 -16.75 17.71 29.86
N ALA A 40 -16.10 17.73 28.69
CA ALA A 40 -16.63 18.36 27.48
C ALA A 40 -18.01 17.79 27.08
N ARG A 41 -18.19 16.47 27.15
CA ARG A 41 -19.46 15.81 26.85
C ARG A 41 -20.60 16.26 27.78
N ARG A 42 -20.35 16.50 29.07
CA ARG A 42 -21.37 17.00 30.02
C ARG A 42 -21.90 18.38 29.64
N TYR A 43 -21.08 19.18 28.95
CA TYR A 43 -21.42 20.52 28.49
C TYR A 43 -21.79 20.56 26.99
N GLY A 44 -22.11 19.40 26.39
CA GLY A 44 -22.58 19.32 25.00
C GLY A 44 -21.51 19.60 23.93
N GLN A 45 -20.24 19.75 24.32
CA GLN A 45 -19.16 20.03 23.38
C GLN A 45 -18.86 18.80 22.50
N LYS A 46 -18.83 19.01 21.19
CA LYS A 46 -18.44 18.00 20.20
C LYS A 46 -17.15 18.43 19.53
N SER A 47 -16.17 17.53 19.47
CA SER A 47 -14.98 17.80 18.69
C SER A 47 -15.29 17.63 17.20
N LEU A 48 -14.94 18.65 16.40
CA LEU A 48 -15.17 18.66 14.95
C LEU A 48 -14.53 17.45 14.26
N ARG A 49 -13.38 16.98 14.78
CA ARG A 49 -12.61 15.85 14.23
C ARG A 49 -12.68 14.58 15.08
N SER A 50 -13.70 14.45 15.95
CA SER A 50 -13.82 13.26 16.82
C SER A 50 -13.98 11.98 16.02
N ARG A 51 -14.83 12.00 14.99
CA ARG A 51 -15.10 10.83 14.14
C ARG A 51 -13.87 10.45 13.32
N GLU A 52 -13.18 11.42 12.75
CA GLU A 52 -11.94 11.22 11.99
C GLU A 52 -10.85 10.58 12.86
N ARG A 53 -10.62 11.10 14.08
CA ARG A 53 -9.64 10.51 15.02
C ARG A 53 -10.02 9.10 15.45
N GLN A 54 -11.30 8.84 15.72
CA GLN A 54 -11.75 7.50 16.06
C GLN A 54 -11.61 6.54 14.87
N ALA A 55 -11.86 7.00 13.64
CA ALA A 55 -11.63 6.22 12.43
C ALA A 55 -10.15 5.94 12.22
N ALA A 56 -9.26 6.92 12.42
CA ALA A 56 -7.81 6.76 12.34
C ALA A 56 -7.26 5.80 13.41
N SER A 57 -7.77 5.88 14.64
CA SER A 57 -7.40 4.95 15.71
C SER A 57 -7.86 3.53 15.40
N ARG A 58 -9.09 3.37 14.88
CA ARG A 58 -9.63 2.06 14.48
C ARG A 58 -8.88 1.48 13.28
N SER A 59 -8.55 2.29 12.28
CA SER A 59 -7.80 1.83 11.12
C SER A 59 -6.38 1.41 11.50
N ARG A 60 -5.71 2.13 12.42
CA ARG A 60 -4.39 1.74 12.92
C ARG A 60 -4.41 0.42 13.71
N GLY A 61 -5.43 0.20 14.54
CA GLY A 61 -5.58 -1.01 15.37
C GLY A 61 -6.39 -2.14 14.72
N SER A 62 -6.62 -2.11 13.41
CA SER A 62 -7.49 -3.09 12.76
C SER A 62 -6.91 -4.51 12.86
N SER A 63 -7.71 -5.47 13.32
CA SER A 63 -7.36 -6.90 13.35
C SER A 63 -7.62 -7.62 12.02
N SER A 64 -8.09 -6.91 11.00
CA SER A 64 -8.42 -7.47 9.68
C SER A 64 -7.25 -7.44 8.69
N LEU A 65 -6.14 -6.77 9.00
CA LEU A 65 -4.90 -6.76 8.23
C LEU A 65 -3.72 -6.32 9.08
N ASN A 66 -2.50 -6.63 8.66
CA ASN A 66 -1.30 -6.00 9.20
C ASN A 66 -1.20 -4.54 8.72
N THR A 67 -1.64 -3.59 9.53
CA THR A 67 -1.67 -2.15 9.21
C THR A 67 -0.29 -1.52 9.11
N ARG A 68 0.72 -2.20 9.65
CA ARG A 68 2.14 -1.80 9.66
C ARG A 68 2.97 -2.50 8.59
N PHE A 69 2.33 -3.18 7.65
CA PHE A 69 3.01 -4.01 6.65
C PHE A 69 4.06 -3.24 5.81
N PHE A 70 3.87 -1.92 5.66
CA PHE A 70 4.78 -1.03 4.92
C PHE A 70 5.64 -0.12 5.82
N ASP A 71 5.66 -0.35 7.13
CA ASP A 71 6.44 0.46 8.08
C ASP A 71 7.95 0.24 7.91
N GLU A 72 8.36 -0.93 7.42
CA GLU A 72 9.77 -1.29 7.18
C GLU A 72 9.96 -1.95 5.81
N PRO A 73 11.12 -1.73 5.13
CA PRO A 73 11.44 -2.46 3.90
C PRO A 73 11.56 -3.95 4.21
N SER A 74 10.93 -4.78 3.38
CA SER A 74 11.01 -6.24 3.52
C SER A 74 10.84 -6.92 2.18
N ARG A 75 11.30 -8.18 2.08
CA ARG A 75 11.12 -9.01 0.88
C ARG A 75 9.65 -9.16 0.50
N HIS A 76 8.80 -9.42 1.49
CA HIS A 76 7.36 -9.54 1.31
C HIS A 76 6.73 -8.19 0.91
N GLY A 77 7.17 -7.09 1.53
CA GLY A 77 6.74 -5.74 1.17
C GLY A 77 7.05 -5.42 -0.29
N ALA A 78 8.25 -5.73 -0.75
CA ALA A 78 8.67 -5.52 -2.14
C ALA A 78 7.90 -6.39 -3.13
N PHE A 79 7.62 -7.65 -2.81
CA PHE A 79 6.75 -8.50 -3.62
C PHE A 79 5.36 -7.89 -3.79
N VAL A 80 4.71 -7.52 -2.68
CA VAL A 80 3.38 -6.90 -2.72
C VAL A 80 3.42 -5.56 -3.48
N LEU A 81 4.50 -4.79 -3.34
CA LEU A 81 4.71 -3.55 -4.08
C LEU A 81 4.77 -3.80 -5.60
N GLY A 82 5.45 -4.87 -6.03
CA GLY A 82 5.48 -5.30 -7.43
C GLY A 82 4.09 -5.60 -7.98
N VAL A 83 3.26 -6.30 -7.20
CA VAL A 83 1.84 -6.56 -7.56
C VAL A 83 1.06 -5.25 -7.65
N ILE A 84 1.23 -4.33 -6.69
CA ILE A 84 0.56 -3.03 -6.69
C ILE A 84 0.96 -2.19 -7.91
N TRP A 85 2.24 -2.16 -8.29
CA TRP A 85 2.68 -1.40 -9.47
C TRP A 85 2.21 -2.01 -10.79
N ALA A 86 2.04 -3.33 -10.85
CA ALA A 86 1.56 -4.01 -12.03
C ALA A 86 0.06 -3.78 -12.28
N CYS A 87 -0.75 -3.91 -11.23
CA CYS A 87 -2.22 -4.01 -11.36
C CYS A 87 -3.02 -3.29 -10.26
N GLY A 88 -2.38 -2.50 -9.41
CA GLY A 88 -3.00 -1.78 -8.32
C GLY A 88 -3.48 -0.38 -8.69
N SER A 89 -4.59 0.06 -8.09
CA SER A 89 -5.08 1.44 -8.11
C SER A 89 -5.55 1.88 -6.73
N ILE A 90 -5.57 3.19 -6.49
CA ILE A 90 -6.06 3.79 -5.25
C ILE A 90 -7.30 4.60 -5.54
N LYS A 91 -8.39 4.27 -4.85
CA LYS A 91 -9.59 5.09 -4.81
C LYS A 91 -9.44 6.09 -3.67
N THR A 92 -9.71 7.37 -3.94
CA THR A 92 -9.60 8.45 -2.93
C THR A 92 -10.93 9.17 -2.66
N LYS A 93 -11.96 8.99 -3.50
CA LYS A 93 -13.21 9.77 -3.45
C LYS A 93 -14.06 9.57 -2.18
N HIS A 94 -14.11 8.35 -1.65
CA HIS A 94 -14.98 8.01 -0.51
C HIS A 94 -14.17 7.54 0.69
N GLU A 95 -13.20 6.67 0.45
CA GLU A 95 -12.23 6.17 1.42
C GLU A 95 -10.93 5.88 0.66
N LYS A 96 -9.78 5.96 1.35
CA LYS A 96 -8.50 5.51 0.81
C LYS A 96 -8.50 3.98 0.72
N VAL A 97 -8.81 3.45 -0.46
CA VAL A 97 -8.89 2.01 -0.73
C VAL A 97 -7.83 1.63 -1.75
N LEU A 98 -6.99 0.65 -1.40
CA LEU A 98 -6.07 0.01 -2.34
C LEU A 98 -6.81 -1.14 -3.03
N ARG A 99 -6.93 -1.05 -4.35
CA ARG A 99 -7.61 -2.03 -5.20
C ARG A 99 -6.61 -2.74 -6.09
N LEU A 100 -6.61 -4.06 -6.06
CA LEU A 100 -5.84 -4.91 -6.98
C LEU A 100 -6.79 -5.63 -7.92
N VAL A 101 -6.45 -5.67 -9.21
CA VAL A 101 -7.27 -6.35 -10.22
C VAL A 101 -6.39 -7.25 -11.08
N VAL A 102 -6.61 -8.56 -11.03
CA VAL A 102 -5.87 -9.53 -11.84
C VAL A 102 -6.82 -10.34 -12.72
N PRO A 103 -6.34 -10.91 -13.84
CA PRO A 103 -7.08 -11.92 -14.60
C PRO A 103 -7.58 -13.10 -13.74
N ARG A 104 -8.64 -13.77 -14.20
CA ARG A 104 -9.30 -14.84 -13.44
C ARG A 104 -8.38 -16.00 -13.07
N ASP A 105 -7.47 -16.37 -13.97
CA ASP A 105 -6.47 -17.43 -13.81
C ASP A 105 -5.34 -17.07 -12.82
N ARG A 106 -5.27 -15.82 -12.35
CA ARG A 106 -4.22 -15.31 -11.44
C ARG A 106 -4.69 -15.05 -10.01
N ARG A 107 -5.77 -15.73 -9.59
CA ARG A 107 -6.32 -15.58 -8.23
C ARG A 107 -5.28 -15.82 -7.14
N ASN A 108 -4.41 -16.82 -7.34
CA ASN A 108 -3.34 -17.20 -6.42
C ASN A 108 -2.41 -16.03 -6.04
N VAL A 109 -2.22 -15.05 -6.93
CA VAL A 109 -1.42 -13.85 -6.63
C VAL A 109 -2.08 -13.01 -5.54
N LEU A 110 -3.41 -12.86 -5.59
CA LEU A 110 -4.16 -12.13 -4.58
C LEU A 110 -4.23 -12.91 -3.26
N ASP A 111 -4.38 -14.24 -3.32
CA ASP A 111 -4.31 -15.09 -2.13
C ASP A 111 -2.96 -14.93 -1.42
N ARG A 112 -1.86 -14.91 -2.19
CA ARG A 112 -0.51 -14.67 -1.66
C ARG A 112 -0.36 -13.28 -1.04
N VAL A 113 -0.93 -12.24 -1.66
CA VAL A 113 -0.95 -10.89 -1.07
C VAL A 113 -1.70 -10.89 0.27
N LEU A 114 -2.87 -11.55 0.34
CA LEU A 114 -3.64 -11.65 1.59
C LEU A 114 -2.86 -12.36 2.69
N GLU A 115 -2.20 -13.47 2.35
CA GLU A 115 -1.35 -14.24 3.28
C GLU A 115 -0.22 -13.36 3.83
N LEU A 116 0.59 -12.75 2.95
CA LEU A 116 1.74 -11.93 3.35
C LEU A 116 1.32 -10.73 4.21
N MET A 117 0.19 -10.12 3.88
CA MET A 117 -0.35 -8.98 4.64
C MET A 117 -1.17 -9.40 5.87
N SER A 118 -1.31 -10.70 6.14
CA SER A 118 -2.18 -11.25 7.19
C SER A 118 -3.60 -10.65 7.13
N SER A 119 -4.12 -10.51 5.92
CA SER A 119 -5.39 -9.82 5.63
C SER A 119 -6.55 -10.81 5.56
N LYS A 120 -7.67 -10.44 6.18
CA LYS A 120 -8.94 -11.18 6.16
C LYS A 120 -9.92 -10.68 5.08
N HIS A 121 -9.47 -9.78 4.21
CA HIS A 121 -10.30 -9.27 3.12
C HIS A 121 -10.61 -10.40 2.13
N LEU A 122 -11.77 -10.30 1.49
CA LEU A 122 -12.25 -11.30 0.54
C LEU A 122 -11.89 -10.88 -0.89
N ILE A 123 -11.49 -11.87 -1.69
CA ILE A 123 -11.34 -11.72 -3.14
C ILE A 123 -12.73 -11.86 -3.77
N GLN A 124 -13.12 -10.86 -4.55
CA GLN A 124 -14.33 -10.86 -5.36
C GLN A 124 -13.99 -11.35 -6.76
N THR A 125 -14.69 -12.38 -7.23
CA THR A 125 -14.56 -12.88 -8.60
C THR A 125 -15.69 -12.32 -9.45
N TYR A 126 -15.31 -11.66 -10.53
CA TYR A 126 -16.18 -11.25 -11.63
C TYR A 126 -15.81 -12.07 -12.86
N ASP A 127 -16.63 -11.99 -13.91
CA ASP A 127 -16.55 -12.78 -15.15
C ASP A 127 -15.12 -13.21 -15.54
N GLU A 128 -14.26 -12.23 -15.86
CA GLU A 128 -12.88 -12.44 -16.33
C GLU A 128 -11.80 -11.94 -15.35
N ARG A 129 -12.18 -11.54 -14.13
CA ARG A 129 -11.25 -10.83 -13.21
C ARG A 129 -11.47 -11.17 -11.75
N ASN A 130 -10.39 -11.23 -11.00
CA ASN A 130 -10.42 -11.21 -9.54
C ASN A 130 -10.06 -9.82 -9.04
N VAL A 131 -10.77 -9.37 -8.02
CA VAL A 131 -10.61 -8.05 -7.40
C VAL A 131 -10.40 -8.22 -5.91
N LEU A 132 -9.36 -7.57 -5.39
CA LEU A 132 -9.13 -7.43 -3.96
C LEU A 132 -9.17 -5.94 -3.61
N GLU A 133 -9.99 -5.57 -2.62
CA GLU A 133 -10.03 -4.22 -2.06
C GLU A 133 -9.59 -4.26 -0.61
N LEU A 134 -8.48 -3.57 -0.30
CA LEU A 134 -7.95 -3.42 1.04
C LEU A 134 -8.42 -2.07 1.60
N CYS A 135 -9.45 -2.13 2.46
CA CYS A 135 -10.13 -0.95 2.99
C CYS A 135 -9.52 -0.53 4.33
N ASN A 136 -8.31 0.02 4.28
CA ASN A 136 -7.65 0.58 5.47
C ASN A 136 -6.93 1.89 5.16
N SER A 137 -7.52 3.00 5.60
CA SER A 137 -7.00 4.34 5.29
C SER A 137 -5.63 4.62 5.90
N HIS A 138 -5.27 3.99 7.03
CA HIS A 138 -3.95 4.15 7.62
C HIS A 138 -2.88 3.49 6.77
N LEU A 139 -3.06 2.21 6.44
CA LEU A 139 -2.16 1.45 5.57
C LEU A 139 -1.97 2.18 4.22
N VAL A 140 -3.06 2.59 3.57
CA VAL A 140 -2.99 3.27 2.26
C VAL A 140 -2.29 4.62 2.36
N SER A 141 -2.47 5.35 3.47
CA SER A 141 -1.72 6.60 3.69
C SER A 141 -0.23 6.34 3.87
N THR A 142 0.15 5.43 4.77
CA THR A 142 1.54 5.04 4.98
C THR A 142 2.21 4.57 3.69
N PHE A 143 1.48 3.80 2.88
CA PHE A 143 1.92 3.34 1.57
C PHE A 143 2.19 4.52 0.62
N LEU A 144 1.23 5.44 0.48
CA LEU A 144 1.35 6.59 -0.43
C LEU A 144 2.48 7.53 0.01
N ASP A 145 2.57 7.80 1.31
CA ASP A 145 3.58 8.68 1.89
C ASP A 145 5.00 8.14 1.66
N ARG A 146 5.14 6.81 1.56
CA ARG A 146 6.44 6.14 1.41
C ARG A 146 6.83 5.85 -0.03
N PHE A 147 5.90 5.36 -0.84
CA PHE A 147 6.18 4.81 -2.17
C PHE A 147 5.55 5.62 -3.31
N GLY A 148 4.73 6.62 -3.00
CA GLY A 148 4.03 7.42 -4.00
C GLY A 148 2.82 6.71 -4.60
N HIS A 149 2.37 7.21 -5.75
CA HIS A 149 1.15 6.74 -6.40
C HIS A 149 1.43 5.65 -7.44
N PRO A 150 0.70 4.50 -7.40
CA PRO A 150 0.88 3.46 -8.39
C PRO A 150 0.34 3.90 -9.76
N PRO A 151 0.80 3.29 -10.86
CA PRO A 151 0.53 3.75 -12.23
C PRO A 151 -0.92 3.91 -12.62
N ALA A 152 -1.84 3.10 -12.10
CA ALA A 152 -3.25 3.24 -12.44
C ALA A 152 -3.94 4.41 -11.71
N SER A 153 -3.23 5.12 -10.82
CA SER A 153 -3.78 6.20 -9.98
C SER A 153 -3.19 7.57 -10.31
N SER A 154 -2.14 7.64 -11.14
CA SER A 154 -1.48 8.89 -11.55
C SER A 154 -1.18 8.84 -13.05
N ALA A 155 -1.25 10.00 -13.73
CA ALA A 155 -0.80 10.12 -15.11
C ALA A 155 0.73 10.05 -15.23
N ASP A 156 1.42 10.46 -14.16
CA ASP A 156 2.87 10.43 -14.01
C ASP A 156 3.18 9.71 -12.69
N PRO A 157 3.34 8.37 -12.71
CA PRO A 157 3.53 7.62 -11.50
C PRO A 157 4.97 7.64 -11.03
N ASP A 158 5.13 7.75 -9.71
CA ASP A 158 6.44 7.65 -9.07
C ASP A 158 7.02 6.25 -9.28
N LEU A 159 8.34 6.20 -9.47
CA LEU A 159 9.06 4.95 -9.36
C LEU A 159 9.09 4.53 -7.89
N PRO A 160 8.88 3.24 -7.59
CA PRO A 160 8.85 2.79 -6.20
C PRO A 160 10.26 2.92 -5.61
N TRP A 161 10.40 3.69 -4.54
CA TRP A 161 11.68 3.81 -3.84
C TRP A 161 11.96 2.55 -3.02
N ILE A 162 12.67 1.60 -3.63
CA ILE A 162 13.11 0.33 -3.03
C ILE A 162 14.62 0.14 -3.17
N GLY A 163 15.22 -0.52 -2.18
CA GLY A 163 16.62 -0.94 -2.26
C GLY A 163 16.86 -1.94 -3.39
N SER A 164 18.05 -1.93 -3.98
CA SER A 164 18.40 -2.79 -5.11
C SER A 164 18.29 -4.28 -4.75
N GLU A 165 18.52 -4.63 -3.49
CA GLU A 165 18.37 -5.96 -2.93
C GLU A 165 16.92 -6.48 -2.93
N PHE A 166 15.94 -5.58 -3.02
CA PHE A 166 14.51 -5.91 -3.04
C PHE A 166 13.89 -5.94 -4.43
N VAL A 167 14.61 -5.48 -5.46
CA VAL A 167 14.17 -5.50 -6.85
C VAL A 167 13.78 -6.90 -7.33
N PRO A 168 14.48 -8.02 -7.01
CA PRO A 168 14.06 -9.34 -7.45
C PRO A 168 12.64 -9.70 -6.99
N MET A 169 12.30 -9.32 -5.76
CA MET A 169 11.00 -9.58 -5.13
C MET A 169 9.93 -8.72 -5.79
N PHE A 170 10.24 -7.44 -6.03
CA PHE A 170 9.37 -6.54 -6.78
C PHE A 170 9.09 -7.06 -8.20
N ALA A 171 10.13 -7.46 -8.93
CA ALA A 171 10.01 -8.01 -10.27
C ALA A 171 9.18 -9.30 -10.27
N ASN A 172 9.36 -10.17 -9.26
CA ASN A 172 8.60 -11.40 -9.11
C ASN A 172 7.10 -11.11 -8.86
N GLY A 173 6.77 -10.19 -7.94
CA GLY A 173 5.38 -9.77 -7.71
C GLY A 173 4.73 -9.18 -8.97
N HIS A 174 5.48 -8.36 -9.71
CA HIS A 174 5.02 -7.79 -10.96
C HIS A 174 4.81 -8.86 -12.06
N LEU A 175 5.75 -9.80 -12.19
CA LEU A 175 5.68 -10.92 -13.12
C LEU A 175 4.45 -11.80 -12.84
N GLN A 176 4.22 -12.14 -11.57
CA GLN A 176 3.08 -12.95 -11.16
C GLN A 176 1.75 -12.25 -11.45
N ALA A 177 1.68 -10.93 -11.25
CA ALA A 177 0.45 -10.18 -11.48
C ALA A 177 0.07 -10.05 -12.97
N THR A 178 1.03 -9.76 -13.86
CA THR A 178 0.71 -9.39 -15.26
C THR A 178 1.64 -9.98 -16.33
N GLY A 179 2.74 -10.61 -15.95
CA GLY A 179 3.76 -11.15 -16.86
C GLY A 179 3.67 -12.66 -17.08
N GLY A 180 4.63 -13.26 -17.78
CA GLY A 180 4.70 -14.69 -18.01
C GLY A 180 6.13 -15.20 -18.03
N ARG A 181 6.34 -16.44 -17.61
CA ARG A 181 7.64 -17.11 -17.65
C ARG A 181 7.46 -18.53 -18.15
N SER A 182 8.35 -18.94 -19.06
CA SER A 182 8.53 -20.32 -19.49
C SER A 182 10.03 -20.60 -19.63
N GLU A 183 10.39 -21.78 -20.14
CA GLU A 183 11.77 -22.12 -20.49
C GLU A 183 12.32 -21.26 -21.64
N THR A 184 11.46 -20.66 -22.45
CA THR A 184 11.84 -19.94 -23.68
C THR A 184 11.65 -18.43 -23.61
N TYR A 185 10.96 -17.92 -22.59
CA TYR A 185 10.82 -16.48 -22.42
C TYR A 185 10.57 -16.05 -20.97
N VAL A 186 10.91 -14.80 -20.68
CA VAL A 186 10.39 -14.04 -19.54
C VAL A 186 9.76 -12.77 -20.09
N SER A 187 8.52 -12.47 -19.70
CA SER A 187 7.81 -11.27 -20.12
C SER A 187 7.16 -10.57 -18.94
N LEU A 188 7.25 -9.24 -18.89
CA LEU A 188 6.56 -8.41 -17.91
C LEU A 188 5.77 -7.34 -18.65
N ARG A 189 4.55 -7.06 -18.18
CA ARG A 189 3.66 -6.06 -18.79
C ARG A 189 3.18 -5.06 -17.75
N GLY A 190 3.46 -3.79 -17.95
CA GLY A 190 3.15 -2.74 -16.98
C GLY A 190 2.93 -1.38 -17.63
N HIS A 191 3.00 -0.33 -16.82
CA HIS A 191 2.89 1.05 -17.32
C HIS A 191 4.20 1.48 -17.99
N GLU A 192 4.11 2.26 -19.07
CA GLU A 192 5.29 2.67 -19.86
C GLU A 192 6.33 3.48 -19.07
N ALA A 193 5.94 4.16 -18.00
CA ALA A 193 6.87 4.87 -17.11
C ALA A 193 7.69 3.94 -16.20
N VAL A 194 7.19 2.74 -15.89
CA VAL A 194 7.80 1.82 -14.91
C VAL A 194 8.66 0.76 -15.60
N MET A 195 8.19 0.26 -16.74
CA MET A 195 8.80 -0.87 -17.41
C MET A 195 10.24 -0.65 -17.88
N PRO A 196 10.64 0.54 -18.40
CA PRO A 196 12.04 0.82 -18.75
C PRO A 196 12.98 0.78 -17.54
N TRP A 197 12.55 1.34 -16.39
CA TRP A 197 13.31 1.26 -15.15
C TRP A 197 13.49 -0.19 -14.71
N LEU A 198 12.39 -0.96 -14.66
CA LEU A 198 12.44 -2.36 -14.25
C LEU A 198 13.31 -3.20 -15.19
N ALA A 199 13.29 -2.93 -16.50
CA ALA A 199 14.19 -3.55 -17.47
C ALA A 199 15.66 -3.20 -17.18
N GLY A 200 15.95 -1.94 -16.87
CA GLY A 200 17.29 -1.48 -16.47
C GLY A 200 17.81 -2.21 -15.23
N GLU A 201 16.98 -2.32 -14.19
CA GLU A 201 17.32 -3.03 -12.95
C GLU A 201 17.55 -4.54 -13.17
N ILE A 202 16.68 -5.21 -13.95
CA ILE A 202 16.86 -6.63 -14.27
C ILE A 202 18.20 -6.82 -15.00
N ARG A 203 18.50 -5.96 -15.98
CA ARG A 203 19.74 -6.07 -16.77
C ARG A 203 20.98 -5.80 -15.93
N SER A 204 20.95 -4.81 -15.05
CA SER A 204 22.09 -4.47 -14.19
C SER A 204 22.44 -5.63 -13.24
N GLN A 205 21.43 -6.33 -12.72
CA GLN A 205 21.63 -7.42 -11.74
C GLN A 205 21.87 -8.78 -12.38
N THR A 206 21.34 -9.03 -13.59
CA THR A 206 21.42 -10.35 -14.26
C THR A 206 22.42 -10.39 -15.41
N LYS A 207 22.90 -9.22 -15.86
CA LYS A 207 23.69 -9.03 -17.09
C LYS A 207 22.96 -9.46 -18.37
N ALA A 208 21.63 -9.56 -18.32
CA ALA A 208 20.83 -9.88 -19.50
C ALA A 208 20.96 -8.80 -20.60
N GLY A 209 20.79 -9.23 -21.85
CA GLY A 209 20.66 -8.34 -22.99
C GLY A 209 19.48 -7.37 -22.88
N PRO A 210 19.36 -6.39 -23.81
CA PRO A 210 18.15 -5.57 -23.90
C PRO A 210 16.92 -6.45 -24.22
N PRO A 211 15.76 -6.23 -23.57
CA PRO A 211 14.53 -6.93 -23.94
C PRO A 211 14.00 -6.43 -25.28
N THR A 212 13.12 -7.23 -25.90
CA THR A 212 12.20 -6.71 -26.90
C THR A 212 11.06 -5.95 -26.23
N GLU A 213 10.61 -4.88 -26.88
CA GLU A 213 9.59 -3.97 -26.36
C GLU A 213 8.37 -3.94 -27.28
N GLU A 214 7.18 -4.08 -26.70
CA GLU A 214 5.90 -3.97 -27.42
C GLU A 214 4.95 -3.03 -26.68
N ARG A 215 4.47 -1.98 -27.38
CA ARG A 215 3.59 -0.95 -26.80
C ARG A 215 2.14 -1.14 -27.21
N LEU A 216 1.23 -1.03 -26.24
CA LEU A 216 -0.22 -1.01 -26.46
C LEU A 216 -0.85 0.07 -25.59
N GLY A 217 -1.06 1.26 -26.16
CA GLY A 217 -1.46 2.44 -25.40
C GLY A 217 -0.42 2.79 -24.34
N LYS A 218 -0.85 3.04 -23.10
CA LYS A 218 0.03 3.32 -21.95
C LYS A 218 0.71 2.10 -21.34
N ARG A 219 0.57 0.92 -21.97
CA ARG A 219 1.15 -0.33 -21.50
C ARG A 219 2.37 -0.69 -22.34
N LEU A 220 3.45 -1.06 -21.66
CA LEU A 220 4.66 -1.60 -22.27
C LEU A 220 4.82 -3.05 -21.82
N THR A 221 5.08 -3.94 -22.77
CA THR A 221 5.54 -5.30 -22.52
C THR A 221 7.03 -5.36 -22.83
N ILE A 222 7.83 -5.81 -21.86
CA ILE A 222 9.24 -6.15 -22.06
C ILE A 222 9.39 -7.66 -22.07
N ARG A 223 10.21 -8.20 -22.97
CA ARG A 223 10.39 -9.65 -23.12
C ARG A 223 11.85 -10.02 -23.41
N TRP A 224 12.35 -11.06 -22.73
CA TRP A 224 13.59 -11.74 -23.06
C TRP A 224 13.29 -13.13 -23.62
N GLN A 225 14.00 -13.52 -24.68
CA GLN A 225 13.86 -14.82 -25.34
C GLN A 225 15.19 -15.52 -25.58
N SER A 226 16.31 -14.82 -25.39
CA SER A 226 17.65 -15.41 -25.48
C SER A 226 17.81 -16.44 -24.34
N PRO A 227 18.14 -17.71 -24.64
CA PRO A 227 18.29 -18.75 -23.60
C PRO A 227 19.19 -18.35 -22.41
N PRO A 228 20.37 -17.74 -22.59
CA PRO A 228 21.19 -17.30 -21.45
C PRO A 228 20.51 -16.22 -20.60
N ASP A 229 19.79 -15.27 -21.21
CA ASP A 229 19.06 -14.23 -20.50
C ASP A 229 17.90 -14.81 -19.70
N VAL A 230 17.10 -15.67 -20.33
CA VAL A 230 15.95 -16.35 -19.68
C VAL A 230 16.42 -17.17 -18.48
N ALA A 231 17.51 -17.92 -18.64
CA ALA A 231 18.10 -18.70 -17.54
C ALA A 231 18.67 -17.82 -16.41
N GLY A 232 19.35 -16.72 -16.77
CA GLY A 232 19.92 -15.77 -15.80
C GLY A 232 18.84 -15.07 -14.98
N ILE A 233 17.82 -14.53 -15.66
CA ILE A 233 16.66 -13.89 -15.03
C ILE A 233 15.88 -14.91 -14.21
N GLY A 234 15.71 -16.14 -14.70
CA GLY A 234 15.04 -17.22 -13.98
C GLY A 234 15.67 -17.48 -12.62
N ARG A 235 16.99 -17.74 -12.58
CA ARG A 235 17.72 -17.96 -11.31
C ARG A 235 17.64 -16.75 -10.37
N TRP A 236 17.69 -15.54 -10.93
CA TRP A 236 17.59 -14.30 -10.16
C TRP A 236 16.21 -14.13 -9.51
N LEU A 237 15.13 -14.48 -10.23
CA LEU A 237 13.76 -14.49 -9.68
C LEU A 237 13.54 -15.61 -8.67
N ASP A 238 14.13 -16.79 -8.90
CA ASP A 238 13.98 -17.96 -8.03
C ASP A 238 14.67 -17.73 -6.67
N GLY A 239 15.76 -16.95 -6.63
CA GLY A 239 16.41 -16.54 -5.38
C GLY A 239 15.65 -15.46 -4.58
N ALA A 240 14.54 -14.93 -5.10
CA ALA A 240 13.78 -13.85 -4.46
C ALA A 240 12.83 -14.34 -3.36
N LEU A 241 12.49 -15.63 -3.32
CA LEU A 241 11.55 -16.23 -2.37
C LEU A 241 12.26 -17.10 -1.33
#